data_AF-A0A1S8K0W7-F1
#
_entry.id   AF-A0A1S8K0W7-F1
#
_cell.length_a   1.000
_cell.length_b   1.000
_cell.length_c   1.000
_cell.angle_alpha   90.00
_cell.angle_beta   90.00
_cell.angle_gamma   90.00
#
_symmetry.space_group_name_H-M   'P 1'
#
loop_
_entity.id
_entity.type
_entity.pdbx_description
1 polymer ?
#
loop_
_entity_poly.entity_id
_entity_poly.type
_entity_poly.pdbx_seq_one_letter_code
_entity_poly.pdbx_strand_id
1 'polypeptide(L)' 'FSGDSFELVADSLLPDGYLALADIMVAQTIALLCSVKVGNTPDTPSPSGTVNRVVKGVTIYPYEK' A
#
# COMPACT_ATOMS: atom_id res chain seq x y z
N PHE A 1 -19.06 8.55 20.39
CA PHE A 1 -18.05 7.48 20.32
C PHE A 1 -17.06 7.75 21.45
N SER A 2 -16.86 6.81 22.40
CA SER A 2 -16.06 7.03 23.62
C SER A 2 -14.72 6.28 23.53
N GLY A 3 -13.76 6.85 22.81
CA GLY A 3 -12.40 6.33 22.72
C GLY A 3 -11.39 7.45 22.95
N ASP A 4 -10.23 7.10 23.48
CA ASP A 4 -9.11 8.02 23.59
C ASP A 4 -8.56 8.33 22.19
N SER A 5 -8.50 9.60 21.83
CA SER A 5 -7.90 10.08 20.58
C SER A 5 -6.58 10.77 20.88
N PHE A 6 -5.55 10.47 20.09
CA PHE A 6 -4.32 11.24 20.09
C PHE A 6 -4.38 12.25 18.95
N GLU A 7 -4.45 13.54 19.31
CA GLU A 7 -4.39 14.63 18.34
C GLU A 7 -2.95 15.09 18.18
N LEU A 8 -2.48 15.14 16.92
CA LEU A 8 -1.23 15.77 16.57
C LEU A 8 -1.46 17.28 16.48
N VAL A 9 -1.14 18.01 17.54
CA VAL A 9 -1.21 19.48 17.54
C VAL A 9 -0.11 20.02 16.63
N ALA A 10 -0.51 20.63 15.51
CA ALA A 10 0.41 21.26 14.58
C ALA A 10 0.33 22.79 14.71
N ASP A 11 1.48 23.46 14.77
CA ASP A 11 1.57 24.94 14.79
C ASP A 11 1.06 25.57 13.48
N SER A 12 0.97 24.79 12.41
CA SER A 12 0.42 25.21 11.12
C SER A 12 -0.17 24.02 10.35
N LEU A 13 -1.20 24.28 9.55
CA LEU A 13 -1.78 23.29 8.66
C LEU A 13 -0.85 23.04 7.47
N LEU A 14 -0.43 21.79 7.31
CA LEU A 14 0.30 21.33 6.13
C LEU A 14 -0.70 20.98 5.01
N PRO A 15 -0.28 21.04 3.73
CA PRO A 15 -1.08 20.49 2.64
C PRO A 15 -1.40 19.01 2.85
N ASP A 16 -2.62 18.58 2.55
CA ASP A 16 -3.11 17.22 2.76
C ASP A 16 -2.21 16.13 2.16
N GLY A 17 -1.47 16.44 1.08
CA GLY A 17 -0.54 15.50 0.45
C GLY A 17 0.54 14.96 1.40
N TYR A 18 0.90 15.69 2.46
CA TYR A 18 1.85 15.22 3.47
C TYR A 18 1.29 14.10 4.35
N LEU A 19 -0.04 14.03 4.51
CA LEU A 19 -0.71 12.98 5.27
C LEU A 19 -0.51 11.59 4.63
N ALA A 20 -0.37 11.53 3.31
CA ALA A 20 -0.20 10.28 2.56
C ALA A 20 1.00 9.45 3.05
N LEU A 21 2.06 10.09 3.56
CA LEU A 21 3.23 9.40 4.11
C LEU A 21 2.92 8.66 5.42
N ALA A 22 2.09 9.26 6.29
CA ALA A 22 1.66 8.60 7.52
C ALA A 22 0.66 7.49 7.22
N ASP A 23 -0.31 7.77 6.35
CA ASP A 23 -1.36 6.82 5.97
C ASP A 23 -0.78 5.56 5.31
N ILE A 24 0.20 5.72 4.41
CA ILE A 24 0.80 4.58 3.72
C ILE A 24 1.59 3.67 4.67
N MET A 25 2.24 4.21 5.70
CA MET A 25 2.97 3.42 6.70
C MET A 25 2.01 2.53 7.51
N VAL A 26 0.86 3.06 7.91
CA VAL A 26 -0.19 2.29 8.60
C VAL A 26 -0.74 1.22 7.66
N ALA A 27 -1.08 1.58 6.42
CA ALA A 27 -1.63 0.65 5.43
C ALA A 27 -0.65 -0.49 5.09
N GLN A 28 0.63 -0.19 4.87
CA GLN A 28 1.68 -1.18 4.59
C GLN A 28 1.87 -2.15 5.76
N THR A 29 1.87 -1.65 7.00
CA THR A 29 2.00 -2.48 8.21
C THR A 29 0.83 -3.46 8.33
N ILE A 30 -0.42 -2.98 8.13
CA ILE A 30 -1.61 -3.83 8.14
C ILE A 30 -1.53 -4.89 7.05
N ALA A 31 -1.16 -4.51 5.81
CA ALA A 31 -1.05 -5.44 4.69
C ALA A 31 -0.03 -6.56 4.95
N LEU A 32 1.15 -6.21 5.47
CA LEU A 32 2.20 -7.17 5.84
C LEU A 32 1.70 -8.15 6.90
N LEU A 33 1.13 -7.64 7.99
CA LEU A 33 0.62 -8.47 9.09
C LEU A 33 -0.53 -9.37 8.65
N CYS A 34 -1.42 -8.88 7.78
CA CYS A 34 -2.48 -9.70 7.20
C CYS A 34 -1.92 -10.83 6.32
N SER A 35 -0.91 -10.55 5.49
CA SER A 35 -0.26 -11.57 4.66
C SER A 35 0.32 -12.70 5.53
N VAL A 36 1.03 -12.34 6.61
CA VAL A 36 1.59 -13.31 7.55
C VAL A 36 0.47 -14.08 8.27
N LYS A 37 -0.59 -13.39 8.72
CA LYS A 37 -1.72 -14.01 9.43
C LYS A 37 -2.42 -15.09 8.62
N VAL A 38 -2.56 -14.91 7.30
CA VAL A 38 -3.21 -15.90 6.43
C VAL A 38 -2.23 -16.95 5.88
N GLY A 39 -0.98 -16.96 6.36
CA GLY A 39 0.06 -17.90 5.92
C GLY A 39 0.57 -17.65 4.50
N ASN A 40 0.31 -16.47 3.93
CA ASN A 40 0.88 -16.09 2.64
C ASN A 40 2.32 -15.61 2.81
N THR A 41 3.13 -15.71 1.76
CA THR A 41 4.52 -15.22 1.75
C THR A 41 4.54 -13.77 1.27
N PRO A 42 4.83 -12.76 2.11
CA PRO A 42 4.71 -11.34 1.72
C PRO A 42 5.59 -10.94 0.53
N ASP A 43 6.75 -11.58 0.36
CA ASP A 43 7.69 -11.30 -0.74
C ASP A 43 7.25 -11.93 -2.08
N THR A 44 6.49 -13.04 -2.00
CA THR A 44 5.99 -13.79 -3.16
C THR A 44 4.51 -14.15 -3.01
N PRO A 45 3.60 -13.16 -2.88
CA PRO A 45 2.23 -13.39 -2.41
C PRO A 45 1.29 -14.04 -3.45
N SER A 46 1.77 -14.29 -4.67
CA SER A 46 1.04 -15.01 -5.72
C SER A 46 1.78 -16.29 -6.12
N PRO A 47 1.58 -17.41 -5.40
CA PRO A 47 2.24 -18.69 -5.69
C PRO A 47 1.92 -19.24 -7.09
N SER A 48 0.73 -18.91 -7.60
CA SER A 48 0.29 -19.29 -8.95
C SER A 48 1.06 -18.58 -10.07
N GLY A 49 1.74 -17.47 -9.78
CA GLY A 49 2.43 -16.66 -10.79
C GLY A 49 1.51 -15.87 -11.72
N THR A 50 0.21 -15.81 -11.43
CA THR A 50 -0.77 -14.95 -12.14
C THR A 50 -0.45 -13.47 -11.99
N VAL A 51 0.12 -13.08 -10.86
CA VAL A 51 0.64 -11.74 -10.58
C VAL A 51 2.13 -11.83 -10.30
N ASN A 52 2.91 -10.87 -10.80
CA ASN A 52 4.37 -10.88 -10.73
C ASN A 52 4.88 -9.50 -10.31
N ARG A 53 6.05 -9.47 -9.63
CA ARG A 53 6.75 -8.22 -9.28
C ARG A 53 7.05 -7.36 -10.51
N VAL A 54 7.42 -8.02 -11.61
CA VAL A 54 7.59 -7.40 -12.93
C VAL A 54 6.50 -7.95 -13.82
N VAL A 55 5.74 -7.07 -14.48
CA VAL A 55 4.61 -7.47 -15.32
C VAL A 55 5.07 -8.38 -16.45
N LYS A 56 4.28 -9.42 -16.73
CA LYS A 56 4.50 -10.38 -17.81
C LYS A 56 3.28 -10.39 -18.73
N GLY A 57 3.48 -10.72 -20.01
CA GLY A 57 2.40 -10.83 -20.98
C GLY A 57 1.90 -9.50 -21.56
N VAL A 58 2.57 -8.39 -21.27
CA VAL A 58 2.24 -7.08 -21.87
C VAL A 58 2.93 -6.97 -23.22
N THR A 59 2.15 -6.82 -24.28
CA THR A 59 2.64 -6.50 -25.63
C THR A 59 2.39 -5.03 -25.90
N ILE A 60 3.44 -4.29 -26.22
CA ILE A 60 3.34 -2.90 -26.63
C ILE A 60 3.20 -2.87 -28.15
N TYR A 61 2.08 -2.33 -28.64
CA TYR A 61 1.82 -2.17 -30.07
C TYR A 61 2.27 -0.80 -30.55
N PRO A 62 2.61 -0.65 -31.85
CA PRO A 62 2.92 0.65 -32.44
C PRO A 62 1.74 1.61 -32.26
N TYR A 63 2.06 2.86 -31.88
CA TYR A 63 1.06 3.93 -31.85
C TYR A 63 0.93 4.54 -33.26
N GLU A 64 -0.27 4.45 -33.85
CA GLU A 64 -0.64 5.18 -35.06
C GLU A 64 -1.30 6.51 -34.65
N LYS A 65 -0.83 7.60 -35.26
CA LYS A 65 -1.26 8.96 -34.94
C LYS A 65 -2.47 9.38 -35.76
#